data_AF-A0A9W5N9V4-F1
#
_entry.id   AF-A0A9W5N9V4-F1
#
_cell.length_a   1.000
_cell.length_b   1.000
_cell.length_c   1.000
_cell.angle_alpha   90.00
_cell.angle_beta   90.00
_cell.angle_gamma   90.00
#
_symmetry.space_group_name_H-M   'P 1'
#
loop_
_entity.id
_entity.type
_entity.pdbx_description
1 polymer ?
#
loop_
_entity_poly.entity_id
_entity_poly.type
_entity_poly.pdbx_seq_one_letter_code
_entity_poly.pdbx_strand_id
1 'polypeptide(L)'
;MKSEFSRYRDVEIRAPRGTKLNAKSWLTEAPLRMLMNNLDPDVAENPKELVVYGGIGRAARNWECYDKMVEALKALNDDETLLVQSGKPVGVFKTHANAPRVLIANSNLVPHWANWEHFNELDAKGLAMYGQMTAGSWIYIGSQGIVQGTYETFVEAGRQHYNGSLTGRWVLTAGLGGMGGAQPLAATLAGACSLNIECQQSRIDFRLRTGYVDEQAKDLDDALNRLKRYTGEGKAVSIALHGNAAEILPELVKRGVRPDMVTDQTSAHDPLNGYLPVGWSWEEYRERAAVEPAVVTQAAKASMAEHVKAMLAFQQQGIPTFDYGNNIRQMAKEMGVSNAFDFPGFVPAYIRPLFCRGIGPFRWAALSGNPEDIYRTDAKVKELIPDDKHLHRWLDMAKERISFQGLPARICWVGLGQRAKLGLAFNEMVRSGELSAPIVIGRDHLDSGSVASPNRETESMQDGSDAVSDWPLLNALLNTASGATWVSLHHGGGVGMGFSQHSGMVIVCDGTDEAAERIARVLNNDPATGVMRHADAGYDIAIECAREHGLNLPMLAK
;
A
#
# COMPACT_ATOMS: atom_id res chain seq x y z
N MET A 1 38.31 8.51 -2.41
CA MET A 1 37.55 8.40 -1.15
C MET A 1 36.41 7.40 -1.37
N LYS A 2 36.58 6.16 -0.92
CA LYS A 2 35.54 5.11 -0.89
C LYS A 2 35.05 4.97 0.56
N SER A 3 34.44 6.02 1.12
CA SER A 3 33.75 5.90 2.40
C SER A 3 32.24 5.90 2.16
N GLU A 4 31.58 4.91 2.77
CA GLU A 4 30.19 5.01 3.27
C GLU A 4 28.98 4.77 2.34
N PHE A 5 29.08 3.94 1.30
CA PHE A 5 27.88 3.39 0.67
C PHE A 5 27.33 2.16 1.43
N SER A 6 27.00 2.31 2.72
CA SER A 6 26.37 1.24 3.50
C SER A 6 24.85 1.38 3.53
N ARG A 7 24.16 0.28 3.22
CA ARG A 7 22.71 0.14 3.43
C ARG A 7 22.38 -0.55 4.75
N TYR A 8 23.35 -1.20 5.40
CA TYR A 8 23.14 -1.85 6.69
C TYR A 8 23.66 -0.99 7.84
N ARG A 9 22.85 -0.87 8.90
CA ARG A 9 23.24 -0.33 10.20
C ARG A 9 22.44 -1.05 11.28
N ASP A 10 23.13 -1.56 12.29
CA ASP A 10 22.49 -2.26 13.41
C ASP A 10 21.98 -1.27 14.46
N VAL A 11 20.87 -0.60 14.13
CA VAL A 11 20.19 0.36 14.99
C VAL A 11 18.68 0.16 14.93
N GLU A 12 17.99 0.55 15.99
CA GLU A 12 16.54 0.66 15.99
C GLU A 12 16.14 2.13 15.89
N ILE A 13 15.33 2.47 14.88
CA ILE A 13 14.77 3.81 14.72
C ILE A 13 13.32 3.75 15.18
N ARG A 14 12.85 4.78 15.89
CA ARG A 14 11.42 4.99 16.15
C ARG A 14 11.12 6.48 16.07
N ALA A 15 9.90 6.82 15.68
CA ALA A 15 9.52 8.23 15.64
C ALA A 15 9.48 8.83 17.07
N PRO A 16 9.96 10.07 17.27
CA PRO A 16 9.70 10.83 18.49
C PRO A 16 8.22 10.87 18.85
N ARG A 17 7.91 10.86 20.15
CA ARG A 17 6.54 10.88 20.70
C ARG A 17 6.30 12.15 21.52
N GLY A 18 5.03 12.44 21.84
CA GLY A 18 4.63 13.60 22.62
C GLY A 18 4.76 14.93 21.86
N THR A 19 4.70 16.06 22.58
CA THR A 19 4.59 17.41 22.00
C THR A 19 5.91 18.15 21.83
N LYS A 20 7.04 17.59 22.30
CA LYS A 20 8.36 18.21 22.16
C LYS A 20 8.85 18.08 20.71
N LEU A 21 9.15 19.21 20.09
CA LEU A 21 9.69 19.26 18.73
C LEU A 21 11.21 19.00 18.70
N ASN A 22 11.65 18.35 17.63
CA ASN A 22 13.06 18.21 17.24
C ASN A 22 13.38 19.08 16.01
N ALA A 23 12.37 19.41 15.21
CA ALA A 23 12.42 20.37 14.12
C ALA A 23 11.86 21.74 14.52
N LYS A 24 11.83 22.70 13.58
CA LYS A 24 11.43 24.09 13.85
C LYS A 24 9.92 24.29 13.98
N SER A 25 9.13 23.40 13.39
CA SER A 25 7.65 23.47 13.40
C SER A 25 7.02 22.09 13.27
N TRP A 26 5.71 21.98 13.51
CA TRP A 26 4.99 20.72 13.30
C TRP A 26 4.99 20.25 11.83
N LEU A 27 5.08 21.19 10.88
CA LEU A 27 5.14 20.87 9.45
C LEU A 27 6.47 20.23 9.02
N THR A 28 7.53 20.42 9.81
CA THR A 28 8.86 19.82 9.60
C THR A 28 9.13 18.64 10.54
N GLU A 29 8.53 18.66 11.73
CA GLU A 29 8.53 17.53 12.67
C GLU A 29 7.73 16.33 12.14
N ALA A 30 6.59 16.57 11.47
CA ALA A 30 5.75 15.52 10.93
C ALA A 30 6.48 14.62 9.91
N PRO A 31 7.09 15.12 8.82
CA PRO A 31 7.85 14.27 7.90
C PRO A 31 9.06 13.60 8.58
N LEU A 32 9.69 14.25 9.58
CA LEU A 32 10.75 13.63 10.38
C LEU A 32 10.25 12.41 11.15
N ARG A 33 9.14 12.56 11.87
CA ARG A 33 8.51 11.47 12.62
C ARG A 33 8.06 10.36 11.68
N MET A 34 7.44 10.70 10.56
CA MET A 34 6.96 9.68 9.63
C MET A 34 8.08 8.95 8.88
N LEU A 35 9.19 9.62 8.55
CA LEU A 35 10.40 8.96 8.04
C LEU A 35 10.91 7.92 9.05
N MET A 36 10.96 8.29 10.33
CA MET A 36 11.39 7.39 11.40
C MET A 36 10.37 6.28 11.67
N ASN A 37 9.07 6.56 11.57
CA ASN A 37 8.01 5.57 11.73
C ASN A 37 8.08 4.49 10.65
N ASN A 38 8.40 4.87 9.41
CA ASN A 38 8.63 3.93 8.32
C ASN A 38 9.78 2.94 8.60
N LEU A 39 10.66 3.22 9.56
CA LEU A 39 11.79 2.37 9.94
C LEU A 39 11.65 1.78 11.35
N ASP A 40 10.48 1.92 11.97
CA ASP A 40 10.19 1.30 13.26
C ASP A 40 10.23 -0.25 13.13
N PRO A 41 10.94 -0.98 14.00
CA PRO A 41 10.98 -2.45 13.97
C PRO A 41 9.61 -3.13 14.05
N ASP A 42 8.60 -2.47 14.62
CA ASP A 42 7.23 -2.97 14.67
C ASP A 42 6.45 -2.68 13.38
N VAL A 43 6.99 -1.83 12.49
CA VAL A 43 6.37 -1.37 11.25
C VAL A 43 7.03 -2.00 10.03
N ALA A 44 8.35 -1.86 9.90
CA ALA A 44 9.11 -2.19 8.70
C ALA A 44 9.52 -3.67 8.62
N GLU A 45 9.64 -4.18 7.40
CA GLU A 45 10.03 -5.56 7.13
C GLU A 45 11.52 -5.84 7.38
N ASN A 46 12.41 -4.91 7.04
CA ASN A 46 13.84 -5.00 7.30
C ASN A 46 14.47 -3.59 7.46
N PRO A 47 14.19 -2.89 8.58
CA PRO A 47 14.58 -1.50 8.77
C PRO A 47 16.09 -1.29 8.89
N LYS A 48 16.86 -2.30 9.31
CA LYS A 48 18.34 -2.21 9.37
C LYS A 48 18.96 -2.02 8.00
N GLU A 49 18.26 -2.46 6.95
CA GLU A 49 18.59 -2.19 5.56
C GLU A 49 17.78 -1.06 4.91
N LEU A 50 17.08 -0.26 5.73
CA LEU A 50 16.15 0.81 5.32
C LEU A 50 14.90 0.31 4.56
N VAL A 51 14.69 -1.02 4.48
CA VAL A 51 13.58 -1.63 3.73
C VAL A 51 12.32 -1.61 4.58
N VAL A 52 11.28 -0.99 4.03
CA VAL A 52 9.97 -0.85 4.66
C VAL A 52 9.07 -2.03 4.27
N TYR A 53 8.84 -2.24 2.96
CA TYR A 53 8.02 -3.36 2.43
C TYR A 53 8.20 -3.54 0.92
N GLY A 54 7.60 -4.62 0.37
CA GLY A 54 7.41 -4.80 -1.08
C GLY A 54 8.72 -5.04 -1.85
N GLY A 55 9.41 -6.14 -1.56
CA GLY A 55 10.76 -6.39 -2.06
C GLY A 55 11.75 -5.43 -1.39
N ILE A 56 12.36 -4.54 -2.18
CA ILE A 56 13.40 -3.60 -1.74
C ILE A 56 12.90 -2.15 -1.57
N GLY A 57 11.60 -1.95 -1.30
CA GLY A 57 11.04 -0.62 -1.06
C GLY A 57 11.63 0.04 0.18
N ARG A 58 12.36 1.15 0.02
CA ARG A 58 13.15 1.78 1.09
C ARG A 58 12.67 3.19 1.47
N ALA A 59 12.97 3.60 2.71
CA ALA A 59 12.66 4.94 3.22
C ALA A 59 13.69 6.01 2.82
N ALA A 60 14.96 5.61 2.66
CA ALA A 60 16.07 6.44 2.22
C ALA A 60 17.07 5.60 1.41
N ARG A 61 17.89 6.24 0.58
CA ARG A 61 18.77 5.55 -0.38
C ARG A 61 19.81 4.66 0.30
N ASN A 62 20.44 5.23 1.33
CA ASN A 62 21.46 4.62 2.16
C ASN A 62 21.48 5.38 3.50
N TRP A 63 22.31 4.92 4.44
CA TRP A 63 22.32 5.49 5.79
C TRP A 63 22.86 6.93 5.85
N GLU A 64 23.81 7.30 4.99
CA GLU A 64 24.28 8.68 4.86
C GLU A 64 23.13 9.61 4.43
N CYS A 65 22.34 9.19 3.44
CA CYS A 65 21.18 9.94 2.97
C CYS A 65 20.11 10.07 4.06
N TYR A 66 19.88 9.01 4.85
CA TYR A 66 18.97 9.05 5.99
C TYR A 66 19.42 10.10 7.02
N ASP A 67 20.69 10.07 7.43
CA ASP A 67 21.22 11.00 8.44
C ASP A 67 21.14 12.45 7.95
N LYS A 68 21.52 12.71 6.69
CA LYS A 68 21.44 14.05 6.09
C LYS A 68 20.00 14.54 5.92
N MET A 69 19.06 13.63 5.69
CA MET A 69 17.65 13.97 5.58
C MET A 69 17.07 14.34 6.94
N VAL A 70 17.43 13.61 8.00
CA VAL A 70 17.09 13.96 9.38
C VAL A 70 17.67 15.31 9.78
N GLU A 71 18.95 15.58 9.45
CA GLU A 71 19.59 16.87 9.68
C GLU A 71 18.85 18.01 8.95
N ALA A 72 18.55 17.83 7.66
CA ALA A 72 17.86 18.82 6.84
C ALA A 72 16.46 19.12 7.39
N LEU A 73 15.67 18.10 7.74
CA LEU A 73 14.32 18.28 8.29
C LEU A 73 14.32 19.04 9.62
N LYS A 74 15.32 18.83 10.48
CA LYS A 74 15.45 19.58 11.74
C LYS A 74 15.80 21.06 11.51
N ALA A 75 16.52 21.37 10.43
CA ALA A 75 16.98 22.72 10.12
C ALA A 75 16.01 23.51 9.22
N LEU A 76 15.08 22.85 8.52
CA LEU A 76 14.20 23.43 7.51
C LEU A 76 13.26 24.50 8.09
N ASN A 77 13.23 25.68 7.46
CA ASN A 77 12.30 26.77 7.82
C ASN A 77 10.91 26.57 7.18
N ASP A 78 9.91 27.30 7.68
CA ASP A 78 8.52 27.17 7.22
C ASP A 78 8.30 27.73 5.80
N ASP A 79 9.20 28.57 5.29
CA ASP A 79 9.20 29.09 3.92
C ASP A 79 10.20 28.37 3.00
N GLU A 80 10.68 27.19 3.41
CA GLU A 80 11.61 26.37 2.63
C GLU A 80 10.98 25.02 2.24
N THR A 81 11.53 24.44 1.17
CA THR A 81 11.16 23.11 0.67
C THR A 81 12.42 22.28 0.42
N LEU A 82 12.47 21.09 1.03
CA LEU A 82 13.47 20.06 0.78
C LEU A 82 13.11 19.24 -0.47
N LEU A 83 14.06 19.04 -1.37
CA LEU A 83 13.95 18.13 -2.51
C LEU A 83 14.62 16.80 -2.21
N VAL A 84 13.86 15.71 -2.32
CA VAL A 84 14.35 14.34 -2.17
C VAL A 84 14.29 13.63 -3.52
N GLN A 85 15.45 13.25 -4.03
CA GLN A 85 15.59 12.50 -5.27
C GLN A 85 15.99 11.06 -4.94
N SER A 86 15.15 10.08 -5.26
CA SER A 86 15.37 8.65 -4.96
C SER A 86 16.00 8.43 -3.58
N GLY A 87 15.33 8.92 -2.53
CA GLY A 87 15.75 8.79 -1.13
C GLY A 87 17.00 9.56 -0.72
N LYS A 88 17.47 10.52 -1.52
CA LYS A 88 18.61 11.39 -1.20
C LYS A 88 18.15 12.85 -1.08
N PRO A 89 18.48 13.56 0.01
CA PRO A 89 18.22 15.00 0.12
C PRO A 89 19.20 15.78 -0.79
N VAL A 90 18.71 16.38 -1.87
CA VAL A 90 19.56 16.97 -2.93
C VAL A 90 19.59 18.50 -2.95
N GLY A 91 18.65 19.17 -2.31
CA GLY A 91 18.63 20.63 -2.24
C GLY A 91 17.49 21.16 -1.38
N VAL A 92 17.67 22.37 -0.86
CA VAL A 92 16.65 23.13 -0.12
C VAL A 92 16.48 24.46 -0.83
N PHE A 93 15.25 24.84 -1.13
CA PHE A 93 14.93 26.08 -1.85
C PHE A 93 13.86 26.86 -1.10
N LYS A 94 13.95 28.19 -1.17
CA LYS A 94 12.92 29.08 -0.65
C LYS A 94 11.64 28.97 -1.50
N THR A 95 10.51 28.79 -0.83
CA THR A 95 9.16 28.77 -1.38
C THR A 95 8.26 29.70 -0.55
N HIS A 96 7.26 29.18 0.16
CA HIS A 96 6.36 29.93 1.04
C HIS A 96 5.66 28.98 2.03
N ALA A 97 5.10 29.51 3.12
CA ALA A 97 4.47 28.71 4.19
C ALA A 97 3.37 27.75 3.71
N ASN A 98 2.60 28.12 2.68
CA ASN A 98 1.57 27.26 2.10
C ASN A 98 2.05 26.22 1.08
N ALA A 99 3.33 26.22 0.70
CA ALA A 99 3.89 25.18 -0.17
C ALA A 99 4.17 23.89 0.64
N PRO A 100 4.45 22.76 -0.02
CA PRO A 100 5.00 21.60 0.65
C PRO A 100 6.37 21.87 1.27
N ARG A 101 6.62 21.32 2.46
CA ARG A 101 7.94 21.29 3.11
C ARG A 101 8.87 20.29 2.43
N VAL A 102 8.34 19.24 1.82
CA VAL A 102 9.15 18.22 1.12
C VAL A 102 8.51 17.87 -0.22
N LEU A 103 9.32 17.83 -1.27
CA LEU A 103 8.96 17.28 -2.59
C LEU A 103 9.84 16.08 -2.89
N ILE A 104 9.21 14.96 -3.27
CA ILE A 104 9.88 13.67 -3.39
C ILE A 104 9.70 13.12 -4.81
N ALA A 105 10.80 12.73 -5.46
CA ALA A 105 10.77 12.05 -6.75
C ALA A 105 11.63 10.78 -6.68
N ASN A 106 10.99 9.60 -6.59
CA ASN A 106 11.69 8.33 -6.39
C ASN A 106 11.53 7.37 -7.57
N SER A 107 12.61 6.70 -7.96
CA SER A 107 12.60 5.58 -8.92
C SER A 107 12.15 5.92 -10.35
N ASN A 108 11.95 7.19 -10.66
CA ASN A 108 11.60 7.64 -12.01
C ASN A 108 12.76 7.40 -12.97
N LEU A 109 12.47 6.71 -14.06
CA LEU A 109 13.40 6.44 -15.17
C LEU A 109 12.72 6.86 -16.47
N VAL A 110 13.50 7.33 -17.44
CA VAL A 110 12.98 7.60 -18.79
C VAL A 110 12.43 6.29 -19.36
N PRO A 111 11.25 6.26 -20.02
CA PRO A 111 10.49 5.02 -20.26
C PRO A 111 11.28 3.87 -20.91
N HIS A 112 12.15 4.16 -21.88
CA HIS A 112 12.98 3.13 -22.52
C HIS A 112 13.93 2.40 -21.54
N TRP A 113 14.35 3.10 -20.48
CA TRP A 113 15.24 2.58 -19.43
C TRP A 113 14.48 2.14 -18.18
N ALA A 114 13.16 2.16 -18.19
CA ALA A 114 12.30 1.85 -17.04
C ALA A 114 12.14 0.34 -16.84
N ASN A 115 13.24 -0.37 -16.58
CA ASN A 115 13.28 -1.81 -16.30
C ASN A 115 14.17 -2.12 -15.09
N TRP A 116 14.04 -3.33 -14.56
CA TRP A 116 14.78 -3.75 -13.36
C TRP A 116 16.28 -3.86 -13.62
N GLU A 117 16.69 -4.26 -14.82
CA GLU A 117 18.10 -4.41 -15.19
C GLU A 117 18.83 -3.06 -15.06
N HIS A 118 18.28 -2.00 -15.65
CA HIS A 118 18.86 -0.67 -15.56
C HIS A 118 18.71 -0.05 -14.17
N PHE A 119 17.58 -0.28 -13.49
CA PHE A 119 17.41 0.13 -12.09
C PHE A 119 18.53 -0.47 -11.22
N ASN A 120 18.81 -1.77 -11.35
CA ASN A 120 19.84 -2.47 -10.58
C ASN A 120 21.26 -1.99 -10.93
N GLU A 121 21.53 -1.66 -12.20
CA GLU A 121 22.79 -1.03 -12.62
C GLU A 121 23.02 0.31 -11.89
N LEU A 122 21.99 1.15 -11.83
CA LEU A 122 22.03 2.44 -11.12
C LEU A 122 22.12 2.25 -9.61
N ASP A 123 21.41 1.26 -9.05
CA ASP A 123 21.44 0.94 -7.63
C ASP A 123 22.84 0.47 -7.17
N ALA A 124 23.53 -0.32 -7.99
CA ALA A 124 24.92 -0.73 -7.75
C ALA A 124 25.91 0.45 -7.77
N LYS A 125 25.61 1.50 -8.56
CA LYS A 125 26.38 2.76 -8.59
C LYS A 125 25.97 3.73 -7.48
N GLY A 126 24.98 3.37 -6.65
CA GLY A 126 24.45 4.21 -5.59
C GLY A 126 23.59 5.38 -6.07
N LEU A 127 23.00 5.25 -7.25
CA LEU A 127 22.20 6.28 -7.93
C LEU A 127 20.70 6.03 -7.84
N ALA A 128 20.26 4.87 -7.37
CA ALA A 128 18.85 4.49 -7.30
C ALA A 128 18.39 4.19 -5.87
N MET A 129 17.08 4.25 -5.69
CA MET A 129 16.34 3.72 -4.55
C MET A 129 14.95 3.37 -5.06
N TYR A 130 14.41 2.21 -4.67
CA TYR A 130 13.04 1.85 -4.99
C TYR A 130 12.13 2.43 -3.91
N GLY A 131 11.26 3.37 -4.30
CA GLY A 131 10.38 4.06 -3.36
C GLY A 131 9.13 3.27 -3.00
N GLN A 132 8.82 2.19 -3.73
CA GLN A 132 7.49 1.58 -3.72
C GLN A 132 6.43 2.71 -3.84
N MET A 133 5.36 2.66 -3.06
CA MET A 133 4.37 3.70 -2.90
C MET A 133 4.70 4.48 -1.62
N THR A 134 4.40 3.93 -0.45
CA THR A 134 4.49 4.64 0.84
C THR A 134 5.82 4.48 1.57
N ALA A 135 6.74 3.65 1.05
CA ALA A 135 8.05 3.43 1.65
C ALA A 135 8.92 4.69 1.53
N GLY A 136 9.12 5.18 0.31
CA GLY A 136 9.95 6.35 0.01
C GLY A 136 9.24 7.70 0.21
N SER A 137 7.94 7.69 0.54
CA SER A 137 7.11 8.88 0.77
C SER A 137 6.60 9.01 2.21
N TRP A 138 7.08 8.14 3.11
CA TRP A 138 6.94 8.27 4.56
C TRP A 138 5.49 8.35 5.02
N ILE A 139 4.67 7.40 4.60
CA ILE A 139 3.26 7.29 5.04
C ILE A 139 2.83 5.84 5.21
N TYR A 140 3.79 4.96 5.52
CA TYR A 140 3.53 3.56 5.81
C TYR A 140 3.16 3.39 7.29
N ILE A 141 2.12 2.59 7.54
CA ILE A 141 1.52 2.40 8.87
C ILE A 141 1.41 0.91 9.21
N GLY A 142 2.38 0.12 8.72
CA GLY A 142 2.35 -1.34 8.83
C GLY A 142 1.31 -1.97 7.91
N SER A 143 0.95 -3.21 8.23
CA SER A 143 -0.03 -4.01 7.48
C SER A 143 -1.42 -3.36 7.44
N GLN A 144 -1.69 -2.45 8.38
CA GLN A 144 -2.95 -1.71 8.44
C GLN A 144 -3.15 -0.81 7.19
N GLY A 145 -2.08 -0.41 6.50
CA GLY A 145 -2.20 0.46 5.32
C GLY A 145 -3.07 -0.13 4.21
N ILE A 146 -3.09 -1.46 4.06
CA ILE A 146 -3.78 -2.15 2.96
C ILE A 146 -4.96 -3.01 3.42
N VAL A 147 -5.04 -3.36 4.71
CA VAL A 147 -6.03 -4.33 5.22
C VAL A 147 -7.47 -3.98 4.89
N GLN A 148 -7.86 -2.70 4.90
CA GLN A 148 -9.21 -2.31 4.49
C GLN A 148 -9.44 -2.54 3.00
N GLY A 149 -8.47 -2.21 2.14
CA GLY A 149 -8.61 -2.47 0.69
C GLY A 149 -8.75 -3.96 0.40
N THR A 150 -8.02 -4.80 1.13
CA THR A 150 -8.15 -6.26 1.04
C THR A 150 -9.46 -6.77 1.59
N TYR A 151 -9.94 -6.19 2.68
CA TYR A 151 -11.26 -6.47 3.23
C TYR A 151 -12.38 -6.10 2.24
N GLU A 152 -12.36 -4.88 1.68
CA GLU A 152 -13.36 -4.45 0.68
C GLU A 152 -13.32 -5.32 -0.57
N THR A 153 -12.13 -5.76 -1.01
CA THR A 153 -11.99 -6.69 -2.13
C THR A 153 -12.68 -8.02 -1.84
N PHE A 154 -12.42 -8.64 -0.69
CA PHE A 154 -13.05 -9.91 -0.33
C PHE A 154 -14.55 -9.77 -0.08
N VAL A 155 -15.00 -8.67 0.55
CA VAL A 155 -16.41 -8.40 0.76
C VAL A 155 -17.15 -8.27 -0.57
N GLU A 156 -16.59 -7.52 -1.53
CA GLU A 156 -17.20 -7.34 -2.83
C GLU A 156 -17.18 -8.62 -3.67
N ALA A 157 -16.07 -9.37 -3.66
CA ALA A 157 -16.04 -10.72 -4.26
C ALA A 157 -17.09 -11.64 -3.61
N GLY A 158 -17.31 -11.53 -2.30
CA GLY A 158 -18.37 -12.23 -1.58
C GLY A 158 -19.77 -11.83 -2.03
N ARG A 159 -20.03 -10.55 -2.29
CA ARG A 159 -21.31 -10.06 -2.83
C ARG A 159 -21.57 -10.61 -4.22
N GLN A 160 -20.57 -10.59 -5.10
CA GLN A 160 -20.71 -11.00 -6.49
C GLN A 160 -20.83 -12.53 -6.65
N HIS A 161 -20.12 -13.32 -5.84
CA HIS A 161 -20.02 -14.77 -6.03
C HIS A 161 -20.74 -15.61 -4.98
N TYR A 162 -21.01 -15.05 -3.80
CA TYR A 162 -21.48 -15.79 -2.61
C TYR A 162 -22.62 -15.10 -1.85
N ASN A 163 -23.42 -14.27 -2.54
CA ASN A 163 -24.57 -13.56 -1.95
C ASN A 163 -24.20 -12.70 -0.71
N GLY A 164 -22.96 -12.22 -0.64
CA GLY A 164 -22.47 -11.28 0.36
C GLY A 164 -21.93 -11.90 1.65
N SER A 165 -22.05 -13.22 1.87
CA SER A 165 -21.53 -13.89 3.06
C SER A 165 -20.44 -14.89 2.72
N LEU A 166 -19.29 -14.78 3.40
CA LEU A 166 -18.18 -15.72 3.30
C LEU A 166 -18.14 -16.74 4.44
N THR A 167 -19.20 -16.83 5.25
CA THR A 167 -19.28 -17.85 6.31
C THR A 167 -19.20 -19.26 5.71
N GLY A 168 -18.31 -20.10 6.26
CA GLY A 168 -18.07 -21.45 5.75
C GLY A 168 -17.26 -21.50 4.46
N ARG A 169 -16.73 -20.36 4.00
CA ARG A 169 -15.86 -20.24 2.82
C ARG A 169 -14.40 -20.07 3.25
N TRP A 170 -13.48 -20.34 2.33
CA TRP A 170 -12.07 -20.05 2.55
C TRP A 170 -11.32 -19.55 1.32
N VAL A 171 -10.37 -18.64 1.59
CA VAL A 171 -9.49 -18.03 0.59
C VAL A 171 -8.15 -18.75 0.56
N LEU A 172 -7.64 -19.08 -0.63
CA LEU A 172 -6.28 -19.53 -0.86
C LEU A 172 -5.43 -18.37 -1.39
N THR A 173 -4.31 -18.10 -0.74
CA THR A 173 -3.36 -17.07 -1.19
C THR A 173 -1.93 -17.38 -0.75
N ALA A 174 -0.98 -16.56 -1.19
CA ALA A 174 0.41 -16.58 -0.77
C ALA A 174 0.99 -15.18 -0.55
N GLY A 175 2.13 -15.15 0.15
CA GLY A 175 2.86 -13.94 0.53
C GLY A 175 2.33 -13.34 1.84
N LEU A 176 3.10 -13.48 2.90
CA LEU A 176 2.87 -12.85 4.20
C LEU A 176 3.91 -11.77 4.46
N GLY A 177 4.21 -10.92 3.47
CA GLY A 177 5.05 -9.72 3.62
C GLY A 177 4.37 -8.59 4.40
N GLY A 178 4.91 -7.37 4.36
CA GLY A 178 4.31 -6.23 5.07
C GLY A 178 2.90 -5.87 4.57
N MET A 179 2.64 -6.02 3.27
CA MET A 179 1.30 -5.86 2.68
C MET A 179 0.55 -7.19 2.63
N GLY A 180 1.23 -8.25 2.17
CA GLY A 180 0.74 -9.64 2.12
C GLY A 180 0.17 -10.16 3.43
N GLY A 181 0.77 -9.74 4.55
CA GLY A 181 0.34 -10.08 5.90
C GLY A 181 -1.04 -9.54 6.28
N ALA A 182 -1.64 -8.64 5.49
CA ALA A 182 -3.00 -8.16 5.72
C ALA A 182 -4.09 -9.11 5.20
N GLN A 183 -3.77 -10.00 4.26
CA GLN A 183 -4.72 -10.94 3.66
C GLN A 183 -5.44 -11.84 4.67
N PRO A 184 -4.74 -12.46 5.65
CA PRO A 184 -5.40 -13.39 6.57
C PRO A 184 -6.41 -12.68 7.46
N LEU A 185 -6.04 -11.53 8.03
CA LEU A 185 -6.95 -10.71 8.82
C LEU A 185 -8.11 -10.18 7.99
N ALA A 186 -7.87 -9.69 6.77
CA ALA A 186 -8.92 -9.19 5.89
C ALA A 186 -9.95 -10.29 5.55
N ALA A 187 -9.50 -11.51 5.24
CA ALA A 187 -10.38 -12.65 5.00
C ALA A 187 -11.20 -12.97 6.26
N THR A 188 -10.57 -13.00 7.43
CA THR A 188 -11.25 -13.23 8.71
C THR A 188 -12.31 -12.17 9.01
N LEU A 189 -12.02 -10.89 8.77
CA LEU A 189 -12.97 -9.78 8.95
C LEU A 189 -14.13 -9.84 7.94
N ALA A 190 -13.87 -10.33 6.72
CA ALA A 190 -14.91 -10.60 5.73
C ALA A 190 -15.74 -11.86 6.05
N GLY A 191 -15.33 -12.65 7.05
CA GLY A 191 -16.05 -13.83 7.53
C GLY A 191 -15.58 -15.15 6.94
N ALA A 192 -14.45 -15.17 6.22
CA ALA A 192 -13.87 -16.36 5.60
C ALA A 192 -12.73 -16.95 6.46
N CYS A 193 -12.51 -18.25 6.35
CA CYS A 193 -11.19 -18.80 6.67
C CYS A 193 -10.16 -18.44 5.59
N SER A 194 -8.87 -18.61 5.86
CA SER A 194 -7.84 -18.44 4.82
C SER A 194 -6.66 -19.39 5.01
N LEU A 195 -6.06 -19.82 3.90
CA LEU A 195 -4.76 -20.49 3.86
C LEU A 195 -3.77 -19.60 3.13
N ASN A 196 -2.69 -19.27 3.84
CA ASN A 196 -1.75 -18.24 3.44
C ASN A 196 -0.35 -18.86 3.39
N ILE A 197 0.14 -19.11 2.18
CA ILE A 197 1.43 -19.77 1.97
C ILE A 197 2.56 -18.73 2.06
N GLU A 198 3.59 -19.01 2.85
CA GLU A 198 4.74 -18.14 3.03
C GLU A 198 6.03 -18.96 3.12
N CYS A 199 7.07 -18.51 2.43
CA CYS A 199 8.34 -19.24 2.34
C CYS A 199 9.33 -18.94 3.46
N GLN A 200 9.13 -17.86 4.22
CA GLN A 200 9.99 -17.43 5.32
C GLN A 200 9.29 -17.54 6.67
N GLN A 201 9.81 -18.38 7.57
CA GLN A 201 9.27 -18.53 8.93
C GLN A 201 9.21 -17.19 9.69
N SER A 202 10.24 -16.34 9.55
CA SER A 202 10.28 -15.03 10.22
C SER A 202 9.14 -14.09 9.81
N ARG A 203 8.58 -14.25 8.61
CA ARG A 203 7.42 -13.48 8.13
C ARG A 203 6.11 -14.00 8.72
N ILE A 204 5.99 -15.32 8.88
CA ILE A 204 4.89 -15.95 9.62
C ILE A 204 4.90 -15.48 11.08
N ASP A 205 6.06 -15.57 11.74
CA ASP A 205 6.23 -15.17 13.15
C ASP A 205 5.87 -13.70 13.39
N PHE A 206 6.26 -12.82 12.47
CA PHE A 206 5.89 -11.40 12.55
C PHE A 206 4.36 -11.26 12.56
N ARG A 207 3.64 -12.02 11.72
CA ARG A 207 2.20 -11.85 11.49
C ARG A 207 1.41 -12.42 12.65
N LEU A 208 1.88 -13.54 13.21
CA LEU A 208 1.38 -14.10 14.46
C LEU A 208 1.55 -13.09 15.60
N ARG A 209 2.76 -12.52 15.76
CA ARG A 209 3.05 -11.51 16.79
C ARG A 209 2.15 -10.28 16.69
N THR A 210 1.85 -9.82 15.47
CA THR A 210 1.00 -8.65 15.24
C THR A 210 -0.51 -8.97 15.20
N GLY A 211 -0.92 -10.23 15.40
CA GLY A 211 -2.32 -10.64 15.39
C GLY A 211 -2.99 -10.61 14.00
N TYR A 212 -2.20 -10.62 12.92
CA TYR A 212 -2.69 -10.58 11.55
C TYR A 212 -2.95 -11.96 10.95
N VAL A 213 -2.39 -13.01 11.55
CA VAL A 213 -2.70 -14.42 11.27
C VAL A 213 -2.95 -15.14 12.59
N ASP A 214 -3.91 -16.06 12.62
CA ASP A 214 -4.36 -16.69 13.87
C ASP A 214 -3.48 -17.88 14.26
N GLU A 215 -3.13 -18.75 13.31
CA GLU A 215 -2.35 -19.96 13.58
C GLU A 215 -1.47 -20.38 12.39
N GLN A 216 -0.50 -21.26 12.67
CA GLN A 216 0.35 -21.90 11.66
C GLN A 216 0.08 -23.42 11.65
N ALA A 217 -0.10 -23.97 10.46
CA ALA A 217 -0.22 -25.41 10.25
C ALA A 217 1.17 -26.08 10.19
N LYS A 218 1.24 -27.35 10.58
CA LYS A 218 2.48 -28.14 10.54
C LYS A 218 2.90 -28.52 9.13
N ASP A 219 1.91 -28.84 8.31
CA ASP A 219 2.04 -29.29 6.93
C ASP A 219 0.72 -29.06 6.18
N LEU A 220 0.71 -29.39 4.89
CA LEU A 220 -0.45 -29.20 4.03
C LEU A 220 -1.68 -30.00 4.48
N ASP A 221 -1.50 -31.21 5.02
CA ASP A 221 -2.61 -32.06 5.45
C ASP A 221 -3.24 -31.52 6.74
N ASP A 222 -2.42 -31.07 7.70
CA ASP A 222 -2.88 -30.35 8.89
C ASP A 222 -3.66 -29.08 8.51
N ALA A 223 -3.15 -28.29 7.56
CA ALA A 223 -3.81 -27.09 7.06
C ALA A 223 -5.21 -27.39 6.49
N LEU A 224 -5.32 -28.40 5.62
CA LEU A 224 -6.59 -28.80 5.00
C LEU A 224 -7.58 -29.35 6.02
N ASN A 225 -7.12 -30.12 7.01
CA ASN A 225 -7.97 -30.63 8.09
C ASN A 225 -8.54 -29.50 8.95
N ARG A 226 -7.74 -28.48 9.26
CA ARG A 226 -8.17 -27.28 10.01
C ARG A 226 -9.17 -26.46 9.20
N LEU A 227 -8.90 -26.21 7.92
CA LEU A 227 -9.84 -25.52 7.03
C LEU A 227 -11.19 -26.22 7.00
N LYS A 228 -11.21 -27.55 6.78
CA LYS A 228 -12.44 -28.35 6.77
C LYS A 228 -13.21 -28.23 8.09
N ARG A 229 -12.49 -28.25 9.22
CA ARG A 229 -13.10 -28.08 10.54
C ARG A 229 -13.70 -26.69 10.71
N TYR A 230 -12.92 -25.63 10.51
CA TYR A 230 -13.38 -24.26 10.80
C TYR A 230 -14.48 -23.79 9.84
N THR A 231 -14.37 -24.14 8.56
CA THR A 231 -15.45 -23.87 7.59
C THR A 231 -16.73 -24.63 7.95
N GLY A 232 -16.63 -25.90 8.38
CA GLY A 232 -17.78 -26.69 8.86
C GLY A 232 -18.41 -26.15 10.15
N GLU A 233 -17.62 -25.50 11.01
CA GLU A 233 -18.08 -24.81 12.22
C GLU A 233 -18.61 -23.38 11.94
N GLY A 234 -18.52 -22.90 10.70
CA GLY A 234 -18.89 -21.52 10.34
C GLY A 234 -17.97 -20.45 10.94
N LYS A 235 -16.76 -20.82 11.33
CA LYS A 235 -15.74 -19.90 11.86
C LYS A 235 -14.95 -19.23 10.73
N ALA A 236 -14.31 -18.12 11.08
CA ALA A 236 -13.37 -17.40 10.23
C ALA A 236 -12.00 -17.42 10.91
N VAL A 237 -11.12 -18.34 10.46
CA VAL A 237 -9.78 -18.55 11.03
C VAL A 237 -8.76 -18.53 9.91
N SER A 238 -7.68 -17.81 10.13
CA SER A 238 -6.57 -17.67 9.21
C SER A 238 -5.41 -18.59 9.57
N ILE A 239 -4.92 -19.33 8.58
CA ILE A 239 -3.90 -20.36 8.73
C ILE A 239 -2.71 -19.98 7.85
N ALA A 240 -1.53 -19.84 8.44
CA ALA A 240 -0.26 -19.78 7.73
C ALA A 240 0.24 -21.19 7.42
N LEU A 241 0.85 -21.37 6.25
CA LEU A 241 1.56 -22.58 5.87
C LEU A 241 2.96 -22.22 5.37
N HIS A 242 3.98 -22.78 6.03
CA HIS A 242 5.36 -22.58 5.60
C HIS A 242 5.64 -23.44 4.36
N GLY A 243 6.01 -22.80 3.24
CA GLY A 243 6.34 -23.48 1.99
C GLY A 243 6.34 -22.56 0.77
N ASN A 244 6.56 -23.14 -0.42
CA ASN A 244 6.58 -22.38 -1.67
C ASN A 244 5.22 -22.47 -2.39
N ALA A 245 4.65 -21.31 -2.75
CA ALA A 245 3.38 -21.21 -3.45
C ALA A 245 3.41 -21.92 -4.83
N ALA A 246 4.54 -21.84 -5.55
CA ALA A 246 4.72 -22.52 -6.83
C ALA A 246 4.81 -24.05 -6.72
N GLU A 247 4.90 -24.61 -5.51
CA GLU A 247 4.81 -26.05 -5.26
C GLU A 247 3.42 -26.43 -4.72
N ILE A 248 2.93 -25.66 -3.75
CA ILE A 248 1.71 -25.97 -2.99
C ILE A 248 0.44 -25.73 -3.83
N LEU A 249 0.34 -24.66 -4.62
CA LEU A 249 -0.85 -24.44 -5.44
C LEU A 249 -1.04 -25.53 -6.50
N PRO A 250 0.00 -25.92 -7.28
CA PRO A 250 -0.11 -27.07 -8.18
C PRO A 250 -0.49 -28.37 -7.45
N GLU A 251 0.03 -28.60 -6.24
CA GLU A 251 -0.33 -29.78 -5.44
C GLU A 251 -1.81 -29.76 -5.01
N LEU A 252 -2.34 -28.62 -4.58
CA LEU A 252 -3.76 -28.46 -4.25
C LEU A 252 -4.66 -28.73 -5.46
N VAL A 253 -4.27 -28.26 -6.65
CA VAL A 253 -4.97 -28.58 -7.90
C VAL A 253 -4.97 -30.09 -8.16
N LYS A 254 -3.82 -30.76 -8.07
CA LYS A 254 -3.70 -32.22 -8.27
C LYS A 254 -4.58 -33.02 -7.31
N ARG A 255 -4.71 -32.56 -6.07
CA ARG A 255 -5.56 -33.18 -5.04
C ARG A 255 -7.06 -32.91 -5.22
N GLY A 256 -7.44 -32.06 -6.18
CA GLY A 256 -8.83 -31.66 -6.38
C GLY A 256 -9.39 -30.83 -5.21
N VAL A 257 -8.53 -30.15 -4.46
CA VAL A 257 -8.97 -29.22 -3.40
C VAL A 257 -9.61 -28.00 -4.06
N ARG A 258 -10.75 -27.55 -3.55
CA ARG A 258 -11.49 -26.41 -4.11
C ARG A 258 -11.60 -25.29 -3.07
N PRO A 259 -10.70 -24.29 -3.07
CA PRO A 259 -10.94 -23.04 -2.36
C PRO A 259 -12.16 -22.31 -2.92
N ASP A 260 -12.70 -21.36 -2.15
CA ASP A 260 -13.79 -20.50 -2.61
C ASP A 260 -13.26 -19.22 -3.26
N MET A 261 -12.02 -18.81 -3.00
CA MET A 261 -11.34 -17.77 -3.77
C MET A 261 -9.85 -18.06 -3.88
N VAL A 262 -9.23 -17.63 -4.98
CA VAL A 262 -7.78 -17.73 -5.19
C VAL A 262 -7.20 -16.38 -5.57
N THR A 263 -6.13 -16.00 -4.90
CA THR A 263 -5.38 -14.79 -5.22
C THR A 263 -3.90 -14.95 -4.84
N ASP A 264 -3.08 -13.93 -5.06
CA ASP A 264 -1.66 -13.96 -4.69
C ASP A 264 -1.13 -12.55 -4.35
N GLN A 265 -0.27 -12.48 -3.33
CA GLN A 265 0.41 -11.25 -2.94
C GLN A 265 1.89 -11.47 -2.60
N THR A 266 2.53 -12.48 -3.21
CA THR A 266 4.00 -12.56 -3.25
C THR A 266 4.58 -11.29 -3.90
N SER A 267 5.87 -10.99 -3.68
CA SER A 267 6.51 -9.83 -4.31
C SER A 267 6.96 -10.14 -5.74
N ALA A 268 6.04 -10.65 -6.57
CA ALA A 268 6.29 -11.03 -7.97
C ALA A 268 6.74 -9.85 -8.85
N HIS A 269 6.50 -8.61 -8.41
CA HIS A 269 6.89 -7.37 -9.08
C HIS A 269 8.40 -7.17 -9.17
N ASP A 270 9.19 -7.86 -8.35
CA ASP A 270 10.65 -7.83 -8.33
C ASP A 270 11.19 -9.28 -8.36
N PRO A 271 11.36 -9.88 -9.56
CA PRO A 271 11.80 -11.27 -9.68
C PRO A 271 13.18 -11.55 -9.09
N LEU A 272 14.03 -10.53 -8.88
CA LEU A 272 15.36 -10.69 -8.32
C LEU A 272 15.35 -10.73 -6.79
N ASN A 273 14.42 -10.01 -6.15
CA ASN A 273 14.42 -9.84 -4.69
C ASN A 273 13.13 -10.28 -3.99
N GLY A 274 12.05 -10.60 -4.71
CA GLY A 274 10.71 -10.76 -4.14
C GLY A 274 10.02 -12.13 -4.31
N TYR A 275 10.55 -13.05 -5.12
CA TYR A 275 9.89 -14.34 -5.37
C TYR A 275 10.87 -15.52 -5.32
N LEU A 276 10.63 -16.44 -4.39
CA LEU A 276 11.49 -17.60 -4.17
C LEU A 276 11.30 -18.66 -5.28
N PRO A 277 12.34 -19.01 -6.05
CA PRO A 277 12.25 -20.09 -7.01
C PRO A 277 11.94 -21.46 -6.36
N VAL A 278 11.25 -22.34 -7.08
CA VAL A 278 10.96 -23.71 -6.64
C VAL A 278 12.25 -24.46 -6.29
N GLY A 279 12.24 -25.19 -5.17
CA GLY A 279 13.37 -26.00 -4.70
C GLY A 279 14.53 -25.24 -4.04
N TRP A 280 14.45 -23.91 -3.88
CA TRP A 280 15.51 -23.10 -3.27
C TRP A 280 15.16 -22.74 -1.83
N SER A 281 16.18 -22.54 -0.99
CA SER A 281 15.99 -21.86 0.31
C SER A 281 16.05 -20.34 0.16
N TRP A 282 15.55 -19.60 1.15
CA TRP A 282 15.62 -18.13 1.12
C TRP A 282 17.07 -17.62 1.19
N GLU A 283 17.92 -18.31 1.97
CA GLU A 283 19.34 -18.00 2.09
C GLU A 283 20.06 -18.19 0.76
N GLU A 284 19.85 -19.35 0.11
CA GLU A 284 20.41 -19.64 -1.22
C GLU A 284 19.95 -18.58 -2.22
N TYR A 285 18.66 -18.26 -2.25
CA TYR A 285 18.10 -17.24 -3.12
C TYR A 285 18.78 -15.88 -2.96
N ARG A 286 19.03 -15.45 -1.71
CA ARG A 286 19.70 -14.17 -1.43
C ARG A 286 21.17 -14.16 -1.82
N GLU A 287 21.90 -15.26 -1.61
CA GLU A 287 23.30 -15.39 -2.01
C GLU A 287 23.44 -15.39 -3.54
N ARG A 288 22.61 -16.17 -4.23
CA ARG A 288 22.63 -16.30 -5.69
C ARG A 288 22.23 -15.00 -6.39
N ALA A 289 21.30 -14.24 -5.81
CA ALA A 289 20.89 -12.93 -6.36
C ALA A 289 22.05 -11.93 -6.45
N ALA A 290 23.08 -12.06 -5.60
CA ALA A 290 24.24 -11.18 -5.60
C ALA A 290 25.28 -11.56 -6.68
N VAL A 291 25.34 -12.83 -7.10
CA VAL A 291 26.39 -13.35 -8.00
C VAL A 291 25.88 -13.68 -9.40
N GLU A 292 24.62 -14.09 -9.54
CA GLU A 292 24.01 -14.50 -10.81
C GLU A 292 22.57 -13.95 -10.99
N PRO A 293 22.38 -12.62 -10.93
CA PRO A 293 21.04 -12.00 -10.89
C PRO A 293 20.14 -12.38 -12.08
N ALA A 294 20.71 -12.59 -13.28
CA ALA A 294 19.96 -13.02 -14.45
C ALA A 294 19.42 -14.45 -14.30
N VAL A 295 20.20 -15.37 -13.71
CA VAL A 295 19.78 -16.75 -13.48
C VAL A 295 18.67 -16.80 -12.44
N VAL A 296 18.82 -16.04 -11.36
CA VAL A 296 17.80 -15.91 -10.31
C VAL A 296 16.49 -15.35 -10.87
N THR A 297 16.56 -14.26 -11.62
CA THR A 297 15.40 -13.62 -12.26
C THR A 297 14.66 -14.61 -13.15
N GLN A 298 15.38 -15.37 -13.98
CA GLN A 298 14.78 -16.37 -14.87
C GLN A 298 14.12 -17.51 -14.08
N ALA A 299 14.78 -18.01 -13.02
CA ALA A 299 14.25 -19.08 -12.18
C ALA A 299 12.99 -18.66 -11.40
N ALA A 300 12.97 -17.42 -10.89
CA ALA A 300 11.82 -16.84 -10.22
C ALA A 300 10.63 -16.72 -11.19
N LYS A 301 10.84 -16.15 -12.39
CA LYS A 301 9.79 -16.03 -13.41
C LYS A 301 9.26 -17.39 -13.88
N ALA A 302 10.12 -18.38 -14.05
CA ALA A 302 9.70 -19.75 -14.36
C ALA A 302 8.79 -20.33 -13.26
N SER A 303 9.11 -20.07 -12.00
CA SER A 303 8.29 -20.49 -10.85
C SER A 303 6.95 -19.75 -10.77
N MET A 304 6.93 -18.45 -11.10
CA MET A 304 5.68 -17.68 -11.22
C MET A 304 4.78 -18.22 -12.34
N ALA A 305 5.36 -18.70 -13.45
CA ALA A 305 4.59 -19.30 -14.54
C ALA A 305 3.85 -20.57 -14.08
N GLU A 306 4.51 -21.45 -13.31
CA GLU A 306 3.86 -22.63 -12.72
C GLU A 306 2.79 -22.27 -11.69
N HIS A 307 3.06 -21.26 -10.85
CA HIS A 307 2.07 -20.71 -9.92
C HIS A 307 0.81 -20.22 -10.67
N VAL A 308 0.98 -19.38 -11.69
CA VAL A 308 -0.16 -18.84 -12.47
C VAL A 308 -0.92 -19.93 -13.21
N LYS A 309 -0.25 -20.97 -13.72
CA LYS A 309 -0.93 -22.14 -14.29
C LYS A 309 -1.86 -22.82 -13.27
N ALA A 310 -1.46 -22.91 -12.00
CA ALA A 310 -2.33 -23.44 -10.96
C ALA A 310 -3.53 -22.51 -10.66
N MET A 311 -3.31 -21.18 -10.63
CA MET A 311 -4.40 -20.20 -10.49
C MET A 311 -5.42 -20.30 -11.63
N LEU A 312 -4.94 -20.45 -12.88
CA LEU A 312 -5.77 -20.70 -14.06
C LEU A 312 -6.54 -22.02 -13.95
N ALA A 313 -5.91 -23.09 -13.45
CA ALA A 313 -6.58 -24.37 -13.23
C ALA A 313 -7.70 -24.28 -12.17
N PHE A 314 -7.55 -23.45 -11.14
CA PHE A 314 -8.65 -23.16 -10.21
C PHE A 314 -9.76 -22.34 -10.87
N GLN A 315 -9.39 -21.34 -11.67
CA GLN A 315 -10.36 -20.53 -12.42
C GLN A 315 -11.21 -21.40 -13.37
N GLN A 316 -10.59 -22.34 -14.09
CA GLN A 316 -11.28 -23.28 -14.99
C GLN A 316 -12.24 -24.22 -14.26
N GLN A 317 -12.05 -24.42 -12.95
CA GLN A 317 -13.01 -25.12 -12.11
C GLN A 317 -14.19 -24.24 -11.70
N GLY A 318 -14.23 -22.97 -12.09
CA GLY A 318 -15.27 -22.00 -11.70
C GLY A 318 -15.01 -21.33 -10.36
N ILE A 319 -13.77 -21.33 -9.86
CA ILE A 319 -13.40 -20.63 -8.62
C ILE A 319 -13.07 -19.18 -8.96
N PRO A 320 -13.62 -18.19 -8.22
CA PRO A 320 -13.21 -16.79 -8.33
C PRO A 320 -11.69 -16.66 -8.10
N THR A 321 -10.98 -16.34 -9.18
CA THR A 321 -9.53 -16.13 -9.19
C THR A 321 -9.27 -14.71 -9.65
N PHE A 322 -8.36 -14.00 -8.96
CA PHE A 322 -8.00 -12.63 -9.33
C PHE A 322 -6.57 -12.29 -8.91
N ASP A 323 -5.96 -11.37 -9.66
CA ASP A 323 -4.65 -10.80 -9.36
C ASP A 323 -4.78 -9.67 -8.35
N TYR A 324 -3.92 -9.70 -7.32
CA TYR A 324 -3.92 -8.71 -6.25
C TYR A 324 -2.80 -7.67 -6.37
N GLY A 325 -2.43 -7.34 -7.61
CA GLY A 325 -1.67 -6.15 -7.91
C GLY A 325 -0.16 -6.26 -7.70
N ASN A 326 0.39 -7.45 -7.89
CA ASN A 326 1.82 -7.74 -7.80
C ASN A 326 2.47 -8.08 -9.16
N ASN A 327 1.71 -7.98 -10.26
CA ASN A 327 2.17 -8.19 -11.63
C ASN A 327 2.53 -9.65 -11.97
N ILE A 328 2.10 -10.64 -11.18
CA ILE A 328 2.45 -12.05 -11.40
C ILE A 328 1.96 -12.57 -12.77
N ARG A 329 0.79 -12.12 -13.24
CA ARG A 329 0.25 -12.46 -14.58
C ARG A 329 1.19 -12.05 -15.70
N GLN A 330 1.77 -10.85 -15.61
CA GLN A 330 2.72 -10.35 -16.61
C GLN A 330 4.02 -11.17 -16.61
N MET A 331 4.54 -11.50 -15.42
CA MET A 331 5.74 -12.34 -15.32
C MET A 331 5.52 -13.73 -15.91
N ALA A 332 4.35 -14.33 -15.68
CA ALA A 332 3.96 -15.61 -16.28
C ALA A 332 3.76 -15.50 -17.81
N LYS A 333 3.15 -14.42 -18.30
CA LYS A 333 2.97 -14.15 -19.73
C LYS A 333 4.31 -14.07 -20.46
N GLU A 334 5.29 -13.38 -19.88
CA GLU A 334 6.66 -13.30 -20.41
C GLU A 334 7.37 -14.66 -20.47
N MET A 335 6.91 -15.62 -19.68
CA MET A 335 7.37 -17.01 -19.66
C MET A 335 6.53 -17.96 -20.51
N GLY A 336 5.66 -17.43 -21.38
CA GLY A 336 4.90 -18.22 -22.35
C GLY A 336 3.54 -18.73 -21.87
N VAL A 337 3.05 -18.31 -20.70
CA VAL A 337 1.66 -18.55 -20.29
C VAL A 337 0.76 -17.56 -21.04
N SER A 338 0.39 -17.90 -22.27
CA SER A 338 -0.32 -17.01 -23.20
C SER A 338 -1.66 -16.50 -22.66
N ASN A 339 -2.30 -17.27 -21.79
CA ASN A 339 -3.60 -17.00 -21.20
C ASN A 339 -3.50 -16.56 -19.71
N ALA A 340 -2.34 -16.03 -19.28
CA ALA A 340 -2.12 -15.56 -17.91
C ALA A 340 -3.07 -14.44 -17.46
N PHE A 341 -3.69 -13.71 -18.41
CA PHE A 341 -4.63 -12.63 -18.14
C PHE A 341 -6.11 -13.08 -18.22
N ASP A 342 -6.39 -14.39 -18.30
CA ASP A 342 -7.76 -14.90 -18.29
C ASP A 342 -8.51 -14.58 -16.98
N PHE A 343 -7.78 -14.38 -15.87
CA PHE A 343 -8.35 -13.85 -14.63
C PHE A 343 -8.03 -12.35 -14.43
N PRO A 344 -8.99 -11.56 -13.92
CA PRO A 344 -8.87 -10.11 -13.85
C PRO A 344 -8.01 -9.64 -12.69
N GLY A 345 -7.56 -8.38 -12.74
CA GLY A 345 -7.10 -7.67 -11.56
C GLY A 345 -8.24 -7.34 -10.61
N PHE A 346 -7.95 -7.22 -9.32
CA PHE A 346 -8.96 -6.92 -8.31
C PHE A 346 -9.63 -5.55 -8.48
N VAL A 347 -8.95 -4.58 -9.11
CA VAL A 347 -9.52 -3.24 -9.30
C VAL A 347 -10.65 -3.22 -10.33
N PRO A 348 -10.45 -3.66 -11.58
CA PRO A 348 -11.57 -3.75 -12.52
C PRO A 348 -12.68 -4.69 -12.04
N ALA A 349 -12.34 -5.74 -11.28
CA ALA A 349 -13.34 -6.70 -10.79
C ALA A 349 -14.18 -6.16 -9.63
N TYR A 350 -13.59 -5.45 -8.68
CA TYR A 350 -14.22 -5.18 -7.38
C TYR A 350 -14.10 -3.72 -6.90
N ILE A 351 -12.96 -3.06 -7.08
CA ILE A 351 -12.67 -1.78 -6.39
C ILE A 351 -13.04 -0.54 -7.20
N ARG A 352 -13.05 -0.60 -8.53
CA ARG A 352 -13.26 0.60 -9.38
C ARG A 352 -14.52 1.41 -9.06
N PRO A 353 -15.68 0.82 -8.70
CA PRO A 353 -16.85 1.60 -8.29
C PRO A 353 -16.59 2.53 -7.10
N LEU A 354 -15.72 2.13 -6.16
CA LEU A 354 -15.29 2.98 -5.04
C LEU A 354 -14.46 4.15 -5.55
N PHE A 355 -13.51 3.90 -6.45
CA PHE A 355 -12.69 4.96 -7.07
C PHE A 355 -13.51 5.98 -7.86
N CYS A 356 -14.60 5.56 -8.51
CA CYS A 356 -15.50 6.48 -9.21
C CYS A 356 -16.11 7.53 -8.27
N ARG A 357 -16.21 7.26 -6.96
CA ARG A 357 -16.67 8.22 -5.93
C ARG A 357 -15.52 8.86 -5.13
N GLY A 358 -14.28 8.72 -5.61
CA GLY A 358 -13.07 9.19 -4.91
C GLY A 358 -12.76 8.42 -3.60
N ILE A 359 -13.43 7.29 -3.35
CA ILE A 359 -13.21 6.46 -2.16
C ILE A 359 -11.93 5.65 -2.36
N GLY A 360 -11.02 5.71 -1.40
CA GLY A 360 -9.74 5.01 -1.46
C GLY A 360 -9.04 5.00 -0.09
N PRO A 361 -7.78 4.55 -0.01
CA PRO A 361 -7.09 4.23 1.25
C PRO A 361 -6.61 5.45 2.04
N PHE A 362 -7.55 6.33 2.37
CA PHE A 362 -7.38 7.45 3.27
C PHE A 362 -6.99 6.99 4.67
N ARG A 363 -5.96 7.61 5.23
CA ARG A 363 -5.38 7.22 6.52
C ARG A 363 -4.87 8.41 7.29
N TRP A 364 -4.72 8.21 8.60
CA TRP A 364 -4.06 9.20 9.45
C TRP A 364 -3.24 8.53 10.55
N ALA A 365 -2.26 9.26 11.10
CA ALA A 365 -1.43 8.82 12.21
C ALA A 365 -1.27 9.92 13.27
N ALA A 366 -1.38 9.52 14.55
CA ALA A 366 -1.26 10.42 15.68
C ALA A 366 0.21 10.64 16.04
N LEU A 367 0.74 11.85 15.78
CA LEU A 367 2.16 12.14 16.03
C LEU A 367 2.51 12.11 17.53
N SER A 368 1.50 12.23 18.40
CA SER A 368 1.65 12.06 19.85
C SER A 368 2.22 10.69 20.23
N GLY A 369 1.94 9.65 19.44
CA GLY A 369 2.15 8.26 19.83
C GLY A 369 1.08 7.70 20.77
N ASN A 370 0.04 8.48 21.09
CA ASN A 370 -1.01 8.08 22.01
C ASN A 370 -2.15 7.37 21.25
N PRO A 371 -2.46 6.09 21.55
CA PRO A 371 -3.55 5.37 20.88
C PRO A 371 -4.93 6.00 21.12
N GLU A 372 -5.11 6.72 22.23
CA GLU A 372 -6.37 7.40 22.53
C GLU A 372 -6.72 8.48 21.51
N ASP A 373 -5.73 9.13 20.89
CA ASP A 373 -5.99 10.09 19.81
C ASP A 373 -6.66 9.40 18.62
N ILE A 374 -6.27 8.16 18.29
CA ILE A 374 -6.92 7.40 17.23
C ILE A 374 -8.34 6.99 17.64
N TYR A 375 -8.56 6.54 18.88
CA TYR A 375 -9.91 6.18 19.33
C TYR A 375 -10.87 7.37 19.34
N ARG A 376 -10.37 8.58 19.67
CA ARG A 376 -11.14 9.82 19.56
C ARG A 376 -11.47 10.15 18.10
N THR A 377 -10.51 10.00 17.18
CA THR A 377 -10.81 10.17 15.75
C THR A 377 -11.79 9.12 15.23
N ASP A 378 -11.71 7.86 15.67
CA ASP A 378 -12.68 6.81 15.28
C ASP A 378 -14.10 7.20 15.72
N ALA A 379 -14.26 7.71 16.95
CA ALA A 379 -15.54 8.22 17.44
C ALA A 379 -16.03 9.43 16.65
N LYS A 380 -15.14 10.38 16.33
CA LYS A 380 -15.48 11.55 15.51
C LYS A 380 -15.92 11.17 14.11
N VAL A 381 -15.31 10.16 13.49
CA VAL A 381 -15.73 9.67 12.17
C VAL A 381 -17.17 9.15 12.24
N LYS A 382 -17.51 8.37 13.27
CA LYS A 382 -18.89 7.87 13.46
C LYS A 382 -19.90 8.99 13.68
N GLU A 383 -19.52 10.02 14.43
CA GLU A 383 -20.36 11.22 14.63
C GLU A 383 -20.62 11.96 13.31
N LEU A 384 -19.59 12.13 12.47
CA LEU A 384 -19.69 12.90 11.23
C LEU A 384 -20.30 12.13 10.07
N ILE A 385 -20.31 10.79 10.13
CA ILE A 385 -20.86 9.91 9.10
C ILE A 385 -21.80 8.90 9.80
N PRO A 386 -22.92 9.35 10.39
CA PRO A 386 -23.73 8.52 11.29
C PRO A 386 -24.49 7.39 10.58
N ASP A 387 -24.78 7.55 9.29
CA ASP A 387 -25.66 6.64 8.55
C ASP A 387 -24.93 5.48 7.84
N ASP A 388 -23.60 5.50 7.82
CA ASP A 388 -22.78 4.46 7.17
C ASP A 388 -22.47 3.30 8.13
N LYS A 389 -23.38 2.33 8.18
CA LYS A 389 -23.24 1.13 9.01
C LYS A 389 -22.02 0.28 8.65
N HIS A 390 -21.62 0.26 7.38
CA HIS A 390 -20.47 -0.52 6.92
C HIS A 390 -19.17 0.10 7.44
N LEU A 391 -19.04 1.42 7.32
CA LEU A 391 -17.92 2.17 7.88
C LEU A 391 -17.85 2.04 9.41
N HIS A 392 -18.98 2.09 10.12
CA HIS A 392 -18.99 1.94 11.58
C HIS A 392 -18.50 0.54 11.98
N ARG A 393 -18.99 -0.50 11.28
CA ARG A 393 -18.53 -1.88 11.49
C ARG A 393 -17.03 -2.02 11.19
N TRP A 394 -16.53 -1.39 10.13
CA TRP A 394 -15.10 -1.32 9.84
C TRP A 394 -14.31 -0.78 11.04
N LEU A 395 -14.72 0.37 11.60
CA LEU A 395 -14.04 0.98 12.74
C LEU A 395 -14.11 0.12 14.02
N ASP A 396 -15.24 -0.54 14.28
CA ASP A 396 -15.37 -1.47 15.41
C ASP A 396 -14.41 -2.66 15.27
N MET A 397 -14.41 -3.31 14.10
CA MET A 397 -13.50 -4.41 13.81
C MET A 397 -12.03 -3.97 13.85
N ALA A 398 -11.72 -2.79 13.33
CA ALA A 398 -10.38 -2.23 13.34
C ALA A 398 -9.89 -1.96 14.77
N LYS A 399 -10.77 -1.51 15.67
CA LYS A 399 -10.45 -1.33 17.09
C LYS A 399 -10.26 -2.66 17.82
N GLU A 400 -11.07 -3.67 17.53
CA GLU A 400 -11.03 -4.97 18.20
C GLU A 400 -9.89 -5.88 17.71
N ARG A 401 -9.54 -5.80 16.42
CA ARG A 401 -8.68 -6.78 15.75
C ARG A 401 -7.34 -6.24 15.24
N ILE A 402 -7.17 -4.92 15.09
CA ILE A 402 -5.93 -4.35 14.56
C ILE A 402 -5.11 -3.77 15.72
N SER A 403 -3.96 -4.38 16.00
CA SER A 403 -2.94 -3.79 16.86
C SER A 403 -2.17 -2.71 16.12
N PHE A 404 -1.90 -1.59 16.80
CA PHE A 404 -1.09 -0.52 16.23
C PHE A 404 0.38 -0.97 16.05
N GLN A 405 1.01 -0.44 15.01
CA GLN A 405 2.42 -0.65 14.68
C GLN A 405 3.11 0.72 14.59
N GLY A 406 4.09 0.98 15.46
CA GLY A 406 4.75 2.29 15.53
C GLY A 406 3.85 3.39 16.10
N LEU A 407 3.73 4.52 15.40
CA LEU A 407 2.73 5.55 15.72
C LEU A 407 1.32 4.97 15.52
N PRO A 408 0.39 5.13 16.49
CA PRO A 408 -1.00 4.78 16.30
C PRO A 408 -1.56 5.46 15.06
N ALA A 409 -2.17 4.65 14.19
CA ALA A 409 -2.68 5.08 12.90
C ALA A 409 -3.96 4.35 12.57
N ARG A 410 -4.74 4.91 11.66
CA ARG A 410 -6.00 4.31 11.19
C ARG A 410 -6.08 4.42 9.67
N ILE A 411 -6.52 3.32 9.05
CA ILE A 411 -7.02 3.30 7.68
C ILE A 411 -8.56 3.41 7.74
N CYS A 412 -9.14 4.26 6.90
CA CYS A 412 -10.59 4.39 6.76
C CYS A 412 -10.92 4.90 5.36
N TRP A 413 -11.46 4.04 4.51
CA TRP A 413 -11.78 4.39 3.13
C TRP A 413 -12.98 5.33 3.07
N VAL A 414 -12.73 6.55 2.61
CA VAL A 414 -13.73 7.62 2.47
C VAL A 414 -13.50 8.40 1.17
N GLY A 415 -14.58 8.96 0.64
CA GLY A 415 -14.64 9.56 -0.69
C GLY A 415 -14.45 11.07 -0.75
N LEU A 416 -14.72 11.61 -1.94
CA LEU A 416 -14.85 13.05 -2.16
C LEU A 416 -15.90 13.63 -1.18
N GLY A 417 -15.64 14.85 -0.68
CA GLY A 417 -16.43 15.50 0.36
C GLY A 417 -16.11 15.00 1.78
N GLN A 418 -16.16 13.69 2.00
CA GLN A 418 -15.91 13.09 3.33
C GLN A 418 -14.48 13.33 3.83
N ARG A 419 -13.46 13.22 2.96
CA ARG A 419 -12.05 13.46 3.34
C ARG A 419 -11.84 14.86 3.92
N ALA A 420 -12.33 15.89 3.24
CA ALA A 420 -12.21 17.28 3.72
C ALA A 420 -12.99 17.50 5.03
N LYS A 421 -14.21 16.95 5.15
CA LYS A 421 -15.01 17.01 6.38
C LYS A 421 -14.26 16.43 7.58
N LEU A 422 -13.66 15.25 7.42
CA LEU A 422 -12.87 14.61 8.47
C LEU A 422 -11.60 15.38 8.79
N GLY A 423 -10.84 15.81 7.78
CA GLY A 423 -9.59 16.54 8.01
C GLY A 423 -9.80 17.86 8.76
N LEU A 424 -10.84 18.62 8.42
CA LEU A 424 -11.19 19.84 9.13
C LEU A 424 -11.60 19.56 10.59
N ALA A 425 -12.36 18.50 10.83
CA ALA A 425 -12.74 18.10 12.18
C ALA A 425 -11.53 17.62 13.01
N PHE A 426 -10.59 16.88 12.41
CA PHE A 426 -9.37 16.48 13.11
C PHE A 426 -8.50 17.67 13.44
N ASN A 427 -8.37 18.65 12.53
CA ASN A 427 -7.69 19.90 12.80
C ASN A 427 -8.34 20.65 13.98
N GLU A 428 -9.68 20.66 14.04
CA GLU A 428 -10.41 21.23 15.17
C GLU A 428 -10.12 20.53 16.50
N MET A 429 -10.07 19.20 16.48
CA MET A 429 -9.78 18.42 17.68
C MET A 429 -8.34 18.65 18.16
N VAL A 430 -7.38 18.90 17.26
CA VAL A 430 -6.03 19.33 17.63
C VAL A 430 -6.06 20.74 18.24
N ARG A 431 -6.77 21.69 17.61
CA ARG A 431 -6.89 23.08 18.08
C ARG A 431 -7.48 23.18 19.49
N SER A 432 -8.52 22.38 19.76
CA SER A 432 -9.21 22.34 21.06
C SER A 432 -8.48 21.56 22.14
N GLY A 433 -7.43 20.79 21.78
CA GLY A 433 -6.72 19.89 22.69
C GLY A 433 -7.45 18.58 22.98
N GLU A 434 -8.54 18.27 22.26
CA GLU A 434 -9.14 16.94 22.27
C GLU A 434 -8.17 15.89 21.71
N LEU A 435 -7.29 16.26 20.77
CA LEU A 435 -6.15 15.44 20.38
C LEU A 435 -4.88 16.00 21.00
N SER A 436 -4.03 15.10 21.50
CA SER A 436 -2.88 15.49 22.33
C SER A 436 -1.69 16.07 21.55
N ALA A 437 -1.64 15.88 20.23
CA ALA A 437 -0.69 16.48 19.31
C ALA A 437 -1.27 16.51 17.88
N PRO A 438 -0.61 17.19 16.93
CA PRO A 438 -1.00 17.15 15.53
C PRO A 438 -1.10 15.74 14.93
N ILE A 439 -1.96 15.59 13.94
CA ILE A 439 -2.17 14.36 13.17
C ILE A 439 -1.67 14.57 11.74
N VAL A 440 -1.05 13.55 11.17
CA VAL A 440 -0.80 13.50 9.72
C VAL A 440 -1.96 12.79 9.03
N ILE A 441 -2.43 13.35 7.92
CA ILE A 441 -3.42 12.74 7.03
C ILE A 441 -2.75 12.46 5.71
N GLY A 442 -2.88 11.24 5.21
CA GLY A 442 -2.37 10.85 3.90
C GLY A 442 -3.12 9.66 3.33
N ARG A 443 -2.47 8.95 2.43
CA ARG A 443 -3.02 7.76 1.77
C ARG A 443 -1.91 6.90 1.16
N ASP A 444 -2.29 5.74 0.66
CA ASP A 444 -1.46 5.04 -0.33
C ASP A 444 -1.35 5.86 -1.63
N HIS A 445 -0.40 5.52 -2.49
CA HIS A 445 -0.38 6.02 -3.87
C HIS A 445 -1.38 5.28 -4.76
N LEU A 446 -1.85 4.10 -4.33
CA LEU A 446 -3.06 3.48 -4.86
C LEU A 446 -4.26 4.32 -4.39
N ASP A 447 -4.81 5.14 -5.28
CA ASP A 447 -6.05 5.88 -5.04
C ASP A 447 -6.64 6.30 -6.39
N SER A 448 -7.91 6.67 -6.37
CA SER A 448 -8.74 6.98 -7.54
C SER A 448 -8.08 7.90 -8.58
N GLY A 449 -7.32 8.91 -8.17
CA GLY A 449 -6.73 9.92 -9.05
C GLY A 449 -5.21 9.93 -9.14
N SER A 450 -4.54 9.02 -8.43
CA SER A 450 -3.11 9.17 -8.15
C SER A 450 -2.23 8.10 -8.78
N VAL A 451 -2.75 7.26 -9.67
CA VAL A 451 -1.98 6.17 -10.28
C VAL A 451 -2.43 5.86 -11.71
N ALA A 452 -1.45 5.57 -12.55
CA ALA A 452 -1.61 4.87 -13.82
C ALA A 452 -0.82 3.56 -13.75
N SER A 453 -1.50 2.43 -13.93
CA SER A 453 -0.99 1.08 -13.74
C SER A 453 -1.86 0.07 -14.51
N PRO A 454 -1.54 -0.21 -15.79
CA PRO A 454 -2.38 -1.02 -16.68
C PRO A 454 -2.59 -2.46 -16.25
N ASN A 455 -1.77 -3.00 -15.35
CA ASN A 455 -1.91 -4.35 -14.83
C ASN A 455 -2.52 -4.38 -13.42
N ARG A 456 -3.05 -3.24 -12.94
CA ARG A 456 -3.66 -3.12 -11.62
C ARG A 456 -4.76 -2.05 -11.58
N GLU A 457 -4.49 -0.83 -11.11
CA GLU A 457 -5.55 0.15 -10.82
C GLU A 457 -6.29 0.65 -12.07
N THR A 458 -5.57 0.78 -13.18
CA THR A 458 -6.11 1.28 -14.44
C THR A 458 -6.24 0.20 -15.49
N GLU A 459 -6.24 -1.08 -15.07
CA GLU A 459 -6.44 -2.22 -15.97
C GLU A 459 -7.85 -2.21 -16.56
N SER A 460 -7.99 -2.29 -17.88
CA SER A 460 -9.28 -2.32 -18.57
C SER A 460 -10.15 -1.09 -18.24
N MET A 461 -9.62 0.11 -18.45
CA MET A 461 -10.44 1.32 -18.41
C MET A 461 -11.50 1.25 -19.52
N GLN A 462 -12.70 1.77 -19.26
CA GLN A 462 -13.85 1.69 -20.19
C GLN A 462 -13.57 2.32 -21.57
N ASP A 463 -12.72 3.34 -21.61
CA ASP A 463 -12.28 4.05 -22.80
C ASP A 463 -10.92 3.58 -23.35
N GLY A 464 -10.29 2.59 -22.71
CA GLY A 464 -8.96 2.09 -23.06
C GLY A 464 -7.79 3.00 -22.63
N SER A 465 -8.02 3.98 -21.74
CA SER A 465 -7.00 4.92 -21.24
C SER A 465 -6.03 4.34 -20.20
N ASP A 466 -5.88 3.02 -20.13
CA ASP A 466 -5.14 2.27 -19.12
C ASP A 466 -3.74 2.85 -18.84
N ALA A 467 -3.00 3.20 -19.91
CA ALA A 467 -1.60 3.63 -19.85
C ALA A 467 -1.41 5.15 -19.75
N VAL A 468 -2.47 5.94 -19.72
CA VAL A 468 -2.36 7.42 -19.64
C VAL A 468 -1.87 7.83 -18.27
N SER A 469 -0.62 8.28 -18.18
CA SER A 469 0.05 8.66 -16.92
C SER A 469 0.04 10.15 -16.60
N ASP A 470 -0.66 10.97 -17.40
CA ASP A 470 -0.84 12.40 -17.11
C ASP A 470 -1.52 12.63 -15.75
N TRP A 471 -2.50 11.79 -15.40
CA TRP A 471 -3.32 11.92 -14.18
C TRP A 471 -2.52 11.93 -12.87
N PRO A 472 -1.63 10.95 -12.57
CA PRO A 472 -0.80 11.00 -11.37
C PRO A 472 0.16 12.20 -11.34
N LEU A 473 0.68 12.64 -12.49
CA LEU A 473 1.50 13.84 -12.58
C LEU A 473 0.68 15.08 -12.19
N LEU A 474 -0.51 15.25 -12.76
CA LEU A 474 -1.44 16.32 -12.44
C LEU A 474 -1.89 16.29 -10.98
N ASN A 475 -2.15 15.10 -10.42
CA ASN A 475 -2.51 14.96 -9.01
C ASN A 475 -1.37 15.46 -8.09
N ALA A 476 -0.11 15.12 -8.37
CA ALA A 476 1.01 15.64 -7.59
C ALA A 476 1.14 17.17 -7.72
N LEU A 477 1.11 17.70 -8.94
CA LEU A 477 1.19 19.13 -9.20
C LEU A 477 0.07 19.90 -8.49
N LEU A 478 -1.17 19.38 -8.53
CA LEU A 478 -2.31 20.02 -7.89
C LEU A 478 -2.22 19.93 -6.36
N ASN A 479 -1.76 18.82 -5.80
CA ASN A 479 -1.51 18.71 -4.35
C ASN A 479 -0.43 19.67 -3.87
N THR A 480 0.63 19.88 -4.68
CA THR A 480 1.65 20.92 -4.43
C THR A 480 1.02 22.31 -4.44
N ALA A 481 0.22 22.64 -5.46
CA ALA A 481 -0.46 23.93 -5.56
C ALA A 481 -1.53 24.16 -4.47
N SER A 482 -2.16 23.09 -3.99
CA SER A 482 -3.23 23.15 -2.99
C SER A 482 -2.70 23.33 -1.56
N GLY A 483 -1.44 22.92 -1.31
CA GLY A 483 -0.74 23.11 -0.05
C GLY A 483 -0.63 21.86 0.83
N ALA A 484 -0.46 20.67 0.23
CA ALA A 484 -0.07 19.49 1.00
C ALA A 484 1.27 19.73 1.73
N THR A 485 1.52 19.07 2.86
CA THR A 485 2.77 19.24 3.62
C THR A 485 3.94 18.55 2.94
N TRP A 486 3.72 17.38 2.34
CA TRP A 486 4.66 16.81 1.36
C TRP A 486 3.93 16.08 0.24
N VAL A 487 4.59 16.07 -0.93
CA VAL A 487 4.08 15.46 -2.16
C VAL A 487 5.17 14.58 -2.76
N SER A 488 4.78 13.44 -3.31
CA SER A 488 5.67 12.48 -3.94
C SER A 488 5.21 12.08 -5.34
N LEU A 489 6.17 11.87 -6.24
CA LEU A 489 5.99 11.22 -7.55
C LEU A 489 6.95 10.04 -7.66
N HIS A 490 6.38 8.85 -7.73
CA HIS A 490 7.12 7.59 -7.75
C HIS A 490 6.78 6.80 -9.02
N HIS A 491 7.69 5.89 -9.37
CA HIS A 491 7.54 5.00 -10.51
C HIS A 491 7.74 3.53 -10.09
N GLY A 492 6.92 2.66 -10.67
CA GLY A 492 6.96 1.21 -10.56
C GLY A 492 6.44 0.62 -9.25
N GLY A 493 5.82 1.40 -8.37
CA GLY A 493 5.34 0.91 -7.08
C GLY A 493 4.28 -0.19 -7.23
N GLY A 494 4.61 -1.33 -6.61
CA GLY A 494 3.81 -2.53 -6.46
C GLY A 494 3.68 -3.43 -7.69
N VAL A 495 3.77 -2.90 -8.92
CA VAL A 495 3.82 -3.72 -10.15
C VAL A 495 5.22 -3.80 -10.79
N GLY A 496 6.20 -3.08 -10.26
CA GLY A 496 7.60 -3.14 -10.68
C GLY A 496 7.96 -2.08 -11.74
N MET A 497 9.25 -1.98 -12.04
CA MET A 497 9.78 -0.98 -12.99
C MET A 497 9.09 -1.10 -14.36
N GLY A 498 8.63 0.04 -14.89
CA GLY A 498 8.02 0.14 -16.22
C GLY A 498 6.51 -0.01 -16.24
N PHE A 499 5.89 -0.43 -15.13
CA PHE A 499 4.47 -0.79 -15.12
C PHE A 499 3.54 0.19 -14.39
N SER A 500 4.07 1.18 -13.66
CA SER A 500 3.23 2.20 -13.03
C SER A 500 3.90 3.55 -12.81
N GLN A 501 3.10 4.61 -12.83
CA GLN A 501 3.47 5.94 -12.36
C GLN A 501 2.39 6.43 -11.39
N HIS A 502 2.79 7.01 -10.26
CA HIS A 502 1.83 7.36 -9.23
C HIS A 502 2.33 8.43 -8.24
N SER A 503 1.39 9.14 -7.64
CA SER A 503 1.62 10.23 -6.70
C SER A 503 1.14 9.91 -5.28
N GLY A 504 1.84 10.46 -4.30
CA GLY A 504 1.41 10.50 -2.91
C GLY A 504 1.28 11.92 -2.40
N MET A 505 0.46 12.08 -1.39
CA MET A 505 0.28 13.34 -0.69
C MET A 505 0.10 13.07 0.80
N VAL A 506 0.60 13.99 1.63
CA VAL A 506 0.32 14.00 3.06
C VAL A 506 0.19 15.45 3.52
N ILE A 507 -0.75 15.70 4.42
CA ILE A 507 -1.02 17.00 5.02
C ILE A 507 -1.11 16.89 6.54
N VAL A 508 -0.55 17.89 7.23
CA VAL A 508 -0.58 17.97 8.71
C VAL A 508 -1.79 18.77 9.17
N CYS A 509 -2.50 18.23 10.16
CA CYS A 509 -3.51 18.93 10.95
C CYS A 509 -2.85 19.40 12.25
N ASP A 510 -2.38 20.64 12.29
CA ASP A 510 -1.69 21.23 13.45
C ASP A 510 -2.56 22.15 14.31
N GLY A 511 -3.85 22.25 13.99
CA GLY A 511 -4.82 23.06 14.72
C GLY A 511 -4.87 24.52 14.31
N THR A 512 -4.08 24.92 13.30
CA THR A 512 -4.05 26.31 12.81
C THR A 512 -5.14 26.60 11.77
N ASP A 513 -5.50 27.88 11.64
CA ASP A 513 -6.42 28.35 10.59
C ASP A 513 -5.79 28.19 9.20
N GLU A 514 -4.47 28.42 9.09
CA GLU A 514 -3.74 28.22 7.85
C GLU A 514 -3.75 26.74 7.42
N ALA A 515 -3.67 25.80 8.38
CA ALA A 515 -3.84 24.38 8.07
C ALA A 515 -5.27 24.06 7.64
N ALA A 516 -6.30 24.63 8.28
CA ALA A 516 -7.68 24.43 7.88
C ALA A 516 -7.92 24.82 6.41
N GLU A 517 -7.38 25.95 5.96
CA GLU A 517 -7.43 26.36 4.56
C GLU A 517 -6.75 25.36 3.61
N ARG A 518 -5.53 24.91 3.94
CA ARG A 518 -4.80 23.92 3.14
C ARG A 518 -5.57 22.60 3.08
N ILE A 519 -6.06 22.12 4.22
CA ILE A 519 -6.84 20.88 4.35
C ILE A 519 -8.09 20.92 3.48
N ALA A 520 -8.85 22.02 3.53
CA ALA A 520 -10.07 22.17 2.74
C ALA A 520 -9.79 22.05 1.22
N ARG A 521 -8.72 22.70 0.73
CA ARG A 521 -8.34 22.61 -0.69
C ARG A 521 -7.80 21.23 -1.05
N VAL A 522 -6.83 20.76 -0.29
CA VAL A 522 -6.07 19.54 -0.58
C VAL A 522 -6.96 18.30 -0.51
N LEU A 523 -7.73 18.13 0.58
CA LEU A 523 -8.58 16.95 0.76
C LEU A 523 -9.88 17.00 -0.04
N ASN A 524 -10.16 18.12 -0.72
CA ASN A 524 -11.15 18.19 -1.79
C ASN A 524 -10.52 17.81 -3.13
N ASN A 525 -9.42 18.48 -3.49
CA ASN A 525 -8.80 18.36 -4.82
C ASN A 525 -8.21 16.97 -5.07
N ASP A 526 -7.58 16.37 -4.07
CA ASP A 526 -6.96 15.04 -4.20
C ASP A 526 -7.94 13.93 -4.61
N PRO A 527 -9.06 13.67 -3.90
CA PRO A 527 -10.07 12.72 -4.37
C PRO A 527 -10.84 13.24 -5.60
N ALA A 528 -10.99 14.56 -5.78
CA ALA A 528 -11.67 15.11 -6.95
C ALA A 528 -10.92 14.83 -8.25
N THR A 529 -9.58 14.76 -8.27
CA THR A 529 -8.85 14.33 -9.47
C THR A 529 -9.17 12.89 -9.85
N GLY A 530 -9.51 12.03 -8.88
CA GLY A 530 -9.96 10.66 -9.12
C GLY A 530 -11.34 10.58 -9.74
N VAL A 531 -12.28 11.36 -9.21
CA VAL A 531 -13.62 11.50 -9.80
C VAL A 531 -13.52 12.09 -11.22
N MET A 532 -12.70 13.14 -11.41
CA MET A 532 -12.41 13.72 -12.72
C MET A 532 -11.89 12.67 -13.70
N ARG A 533 -10.84 11.91 -13.33
CA ARG A 533 -10.23 10.90 -14.19
C ARG A 533 -11.22 9.82 -14.63
N HIS A 534 -12.06 9.34 -13.72
CA HIS A 534 -13.03 8.28 -14.05
C HIS A 534 -14.24 8.84 -14.81
N ALA A 535 -14.65 10.09 -14.55
CA ALA A 535 -15.68 10.74 -15.34
C ALA A 535 -15.21 10.99 -16.79
N ASP A 536 -13.95 11.38 -16.97
CA ASP A 536 -13.31 11.54 -18.28
C ASP A 536 -13.30 10.21 -19.06
N ALA A 537 -13.00 9.11 -18.38
CA ALA A 537 -13.06 7.75 -18.95
C ALA A 537 -14.49 7.22 -19.20
N GLY A 538 -15.53 8.00 -18.90
CA GLY A 538 -16.92 7.67 -19.22
C GLY A 538 -17.67 6.81 -18.19
N TYR A 539 -17.19 6.71 -16.95
CA TYR A 539 -17.91 6.00 -15.89
C TYR A 539 -19.07 6.84 -15.34
N ASP A 540 -20.31 6.40 -15.55
CA ASP A 540 -21.51 7.13 -15.10
C ASP A 540 -21.51 7.44 -13.59
N ILE A 541 -21.05 6.50 -12.75
CA ILE A 541 -20.93 6.71 -11.30
C ILE A 541 -20.04 7.92 -10.97
N ALA A 542 -18.97 8.12 -11.73
CA ALA A 542 -18.05 9.25 -11.53
C ALA A 542 -18.63 10.55 -12.06
N ILE A 543 -19.33 10.50 -13.20
CA ILE A 543 -20.06 11.65 -13.76
C ILE A 543 -21.14 12.13 -12.78
N GLU A 544 -21.91 11.22 -12.20
CA GLU A 544 -22.90 11.51 -11.16
C GLU A 544 -22.24 12.11 -9.91
N CYS A 545 -21.16 11.48 -9.41
CA CYS A 545 -20.42 11.99 -8.25
C CYS A 545 -19.87 13.41 -8.48
N ALA A 546 -19.38 13.70 -9.69
CA ALA A 546 -18.91 15.03 -10.08
C ALA A 546 -20.05 16.07 -10.04
N ARG A 547 -21.24 15.72 -10.53
CA ARG A 547 -22.43 16.58 -10.47
C ARG A 547 -22.91 16.79 -9.03
N GLU A 548 -22.97 15.74 -8.22
CA GLU A 548 -23.36 15.80 -6.80
C GLU A 548 -22.48 16.77 -6.00
N HIS A 549 -21.17 16.79 -6.28
CA HIS A 549 -20.19 17.64 -5.59
C HIS A 549 -19.91 18.97 -6.31
N GLY A 550 -20.59 19.26 -7.42
CA GLY A 550 -20.42 20.49 -8.17
C GLY A 550 -19.00 20.69 -8.72
N LEU A 551 -18.34 19.61 -9.14
CA LEU A 551 -17.00 19.70 -9.74
C LEU A 551 -17.07 20.45 -11.08
N ASN A 552 -16.13 21.38 -11.28
CA ASN A 552 -15.99 22.09 -12.55
C ASN A 552 -15.14 21.27 -13.53
N LEU A 553 -15.80 20.43 -14.33
CA LEU A 553 -15.18 19.60 -15.36
C LEU A 553 -15.53 20.15 -16.75
N PRO A 554 -14.65 20.95 -17.41
CA PRO A 554 -15.03 21.77 -18.56
C PRO A 554 -15.58 21.02 -19.78
N MET A 555 -15.15 19.77 -19.99
CA MET A 555 -15.56 18.94 -21.12
C MET A 555 -16.78 18.05 -20.81
N LEU A 556 -17.19 17.96 -19.55
CA LEU A 556 -18.33 17.17 -19.13
C LEU A 556 -19.62 17.98 -19.34
N ALA A 557 -20.50 17.49 -20.21
CA ALA A 557 -21.77 18.15 -20.47
C ALA A 557 -22.58 18.30 -19.17
N LYS A 558 -23.14 19.49 -18.94
CA LYS A 558 -23.94 19.81 -17.75
C LYS A 558 -25.04 18.77 -17.52
#